data_AF-A0A4V2XX54-F1
#
_entry.id   AF-A0A4V2XX54-F1
#
_cell.length_a   1.000
_cell.length_b   1.000
_cell.length_c   1.000
_cell.angle_alpha   90.00
_cell.angle_beta   90.00
_cell.angle_gamma   90.00
#
_symmetry.space_group_name_H-M   'P 1'
#
loop_
_entity.id
_entity.type
_entity.pdbx_description
1 polymer ?
#
loop_
_entity_poly.entity_id
_entity_poly.type
_entity_poly.pdbx_seq_one_letter_code
_entity_poly.pdbx_strand_id
1 'polypeptide(L)' 'MERTLVNDRWAPWWVYVIAIAGANHARQLVVPTGETAVDVAAFAAVAVVVAVVVTVIFRATRAPRSR' A
#
# COMPACT_ATOMS: atom_id res chain seq x y z
N MET A 1 14.31 -14.31 23.97
CA MET A 1 13.24 -14.29 22.94
C MET A 1 12.46 -12.99 23.11
N GLU A 2 12.89 -11.96 22.39
CA GLU A 2 12.24 -10.65 22.39
C GLU A 2 10.94 -10.78 21.59
N ARG A 3 9.78 -10.72 22.26
CA ARG A 3 8.51 -10.60 21.56
C ARG A 3 8.49 -9.21 20.95
N THR A 4 8.85 -9.10 19.68
CA THR A 4 8.51 -7.94 18.89
C THR A 4 6.99 -7.78 19.02
N LEU A 5 6.56 -6.73 19.74
CA LEU A 5 5.17 -6.34 19.80
C LEU A 5 4.81 -5.95 18.36
N VAL A 6 4.32 -6.91 17.59
CA VAL A 6 3.75 -6.64 16.27
C VAL A 6 2.64 -5.64 16.55
N ASN A 7 2.90 -4.38 16.20
CA ASN A 7 2.00 -3.28 16.45
C ASN A 7 0.72 -3.57 15.66
N ASP A 8 -0.24 -4.22 16.30
CA ASP A 8 -1.46 -4.76 15.68
C ASP A 8 -2.40 -3.67 15.15
N ARG A 9 -2.02 -2.41 15.39
CA ARG A 9 -2.66 -1.19 14.88
C ARG A 9 -2.53 -1.05 13.35
N TRP A 10 -1.48 -1.59 12.73
CA TRP A 10 -1.21 -1.43 11.29
C TRP A 10 -0.88 -2.75 10.62
N ALA A 11 -1.17 -2.87 9.32
CA ALA A 11 -0.73 -4.03 8.55
C ALA A 11 0.80 -4.17 8.60
N PRO A 12 1.35 -5.38 8.50
CA PRO A 12 2.80 -5.57 8.40
C PRO A 12 3.41 -4.73 7.28
N TRP A 13 4.58 -4.14 7.51
CA TRP A 13 5.20 -3.18 6.57
C TRP A 13 5.36 -3.75 5.15
N TRP A 14 5.64 -5.06 5.05
CA TRP A 14 5.84 -5.75 3.77
C TRP A 14 4.58 -5.76 2.90
N VAL A 15 3.38 -5.69 3.49
CA VAL A 15 2.11 -5.65 2.74
C VAL A 15 2.04 -4.36 1.91
N TYR A 16 2.40 -3.23 2.50
CA TYR A 16 2.44 -1.96 1.77
C TYR A 16 3.49 -2.00 0.68
N VAL A 17 4.70 -2.52 0.96
CA VAL A 17 5.77 -2.60 -0.04
C VAL A 17 5.37 -3.43 -1.25
N ILE A 18 4.83 -4.64 -1.04
CA ILE A 18 4.38 -5.50 -2.13
C ILE A 18 3.26 -4.84 -2.94
N ALA A 19 2.27 -4.26 -2.26
CA ALA A 19 1.13 -3.66 -2.93
C ALA A 19 1.54 -2.39 -3.73
N ILE A 20 2.41 -1.55 -3.17
CA ILE A 20 2.90 -0.31 -3.83
C ILE A 20 3.76 -0.69 -5.03
N ALA A 21 4.71 -1.61 -4.84
CA ALA A 21 5.59 -2.05 -5.93
C ALA A 21 4.79 -2.72 -7.06
N GLY A 22 3.86 -3.62 -6.72
CA GLY A 22 3.00 -4.29 -7.68
C GLY A 22 2.09 -3.32 -8.46
N ALA A 23 1.45 -2.39 -7.78
CA ALA A 23 0.60 -1.39 -8.42
C ALA A 23 1.39 -0.43 -9.31
N ASN A 24 2.59 -0.02 -8.88
CA ASN A 24 3.45 0.83 -9.70
C ASN A 24 3.97 0.08 -10.94
N HIS A 25 4.34 -1.19 -10.79
CA HIS A 25 4.75 -2.01 -11.92
C HIS A 25 3.60 -2.17 -12.93
N ALA A 26 2.38 -2.46 -12.45
CA ALA A 26 1.19 -2.53 -13.31
C ALA A 26 0.92 -1.19 -14.02
N ARG A 27 1.09 -0.05 -13.33
CA ARG A 27 0.97 1.29 -13.93
C ARG A 27 1.97 1.50 -15.06
N GLN A 28 3.22 1.07 -14.91
CA GLN A 28 4.25 1.21 -15.97
C GLN A 28 3.97 0.34 -17.20
N LEU A 29 3.18 -0.74 -17.08
CA LEU A 29 2.76 -1.55 -18.23
C LEU A 29 1.70 -0.86 -19.10
N VAL A 30 0.94 0.07 -18.52
CA VAL A 30 -0.20 0.72 -19.19
C VAL A 30 0.02 2.20 -19.46
N VAL A 31 0.90 2.86 -18.70
CA VAL A 31 1.25 4.28 -18.86
C VAL A 31 2.68 4.38 -19.41
N PRO A 32 2.87 4.98 -20.60
CA PRO A 32 4.20 5.28 -21.12
C PRO A 32 5.01 6.12 -20.13
N THR A 33 6.25 5.70 -19.88
CA THR A 33 7.22 6.41 -19.04
C THR A 33 8.14 7.26 -19.92
N GLY A 34 8.64 8.38 -19.40
CA GLY A 34 9.51 9.26 -20.20
C GLY A 34 9.73 10.66 -19.63
N GLU A 35 8.85 11.14 -18.76
CA GLU A 35 9.03 12.37 -18.00
C GLU A 35 9.19 12.07 -16.50
N THR A 36 10.40 12.32 -15.99
CA THR A 36 10.77 11.94 -14.61
C THR A 36 9.85 12.58 -13.56
N ALA A 37 9.45 13.85 -13.74
CA ALA A 37 8.56 14.53 -12.78
C ALA A 37 7.15 13.92 -12.74
N VAL A 38 6.59 13.61 -13.91
CA VAL A 38 5.26 12.98 -14.04
C VAL A 38 5.28 11.56 -13.48
N ASP A 39 6.38 10.82 -13.72
CA ASP A 39 6.54 9.46 -13.22
C ASP A 39 6.66 9.41 -11.69
N VAL A 40 7.37 10.35 -11.08
CA VAL A 40 7.45 10.48 -9.61
C VAL A 40 6.09 10.86 -9.02
N ALA A 41 5.36 11.79 -9.64
CA ALA A 41 4.01 12.17 -9.18
C ALA A 41 3.03 11.00 -9.28
N ALA A 42 3.09 10.24 -10.38
CA ALA A 42 2.25 9.05 -10.57
C ALA A 42 2.59 7.94 -9.57
N PHE A 43 3.88 7.71 -9.28
CA PHE A 43 4.29 6.78 -8.23
C PHE A 43 3.75 7.20 -6.85
N ALA A 44 3.88 8.48 -6.51
CA ALA A 44 3.36 9.01 -5.24
C ALA A 44 1.84 8.81 -5.12
N ALA A 45 1.10 9.06 -6.21
CA ALA A 45 -0.34 8.81 -6.25
C ALA A 45 -0.68 7.33 -6.04
N VAL A 46 0.01 6.43 -6.74
CA VAL A 46 -0.16 4.97 -6.55
C VAL A 46 0.14 4.57 -5.11
N ALA A 47 1.21 5.07 -4.53
CA ALA A 47 1.60 4.76 -3.16
C ALA A 47 0.52 5.19 -2.14
N VAL A 48 -0.03 6.39 -2.30
CA VAL A 48 -1.12 6.90 -1.45
C VAL A 48 -2.37 6.05 -1.59
N VAL A 49 -2.80 5.74 -2.82
CA VAL A 49 -4.00 4.92 -3.07
C VAL A 49 -3.84 3.54 -2.45
N VAL A 50 -2.70 2.88 -2.64
CA VAL A 50 -2.44 1.57 -2.07
C VAL A 50 -2.42 1.62 -0.55
N ALA A 51 -1.74 2.59 0.05
CA ALA A 51 -1.68 2.73 1.50
C ALA A 51 -3.09 2.89 2.10
N VAL A 52 -3.94 3.71 1.46
CA VAL A 52 -5.34 3.89 1.86
C VAL A 52 -6.11 2.57 1.74
N VAL A 53 -6.03 1.88 0.61
CA VAL A 53 -6.75 0.61 0.38
C VAL A 53 -6.33 -0.45 1.40
N VAL A 54 -5.02 -0.67 1.58
CA VAL A 54 -4.49 -1.62 2.57
C VAL A 54 -4.99 -1.26 3.96
N THR A 55 -4.94 0.01 4.34
CA THR A 55 -5.41 0.48 5.65
C THR A 55 -6.90 0.22 5.84
N VAL A 56 -7.73 0.54 4.85
CA VAL A 56 -9.18 0.35 4.90
C VAL A 56 -9.52 -1.14 5.03
N ILE A 57 -8.94 -2.00 4.19
CA ILE A 57 -9.18 -3.45 4.23
C ILE A 57 -8.72 -4.04 5.57
N PHE A 58 -7.54 -3.65 6.03
CA PHE A 58 -7.00 -4.13 7.29
C PHE A 58 -7.86 -3.73 8.48
N ARG A 59 -8.34 -2.47 8.50
CA ARG A 59 -9.27 -2.01 9.54
C ARG A 59 -10.63 -2.68 9.42
N ALA A 60 -11.14 -2.93 8.22
CA ALA A 60 -12.43 -3.61 8.01
C ALA A 60 -12.38 -5.09 8.45
N THR A 61 -11.25 -5.77 8.24
CA THR A 61 -11.08 -7.17 8.67
C THR A 61 -10.88 -7.31 10.18
N ARG A 62 -10.44 -6.25 10.86
CA ARG A 62 -10.19 -6.21 12.31
C ARG A 62 -11.19 -5.39 13.11
N ALA A 63 -12.06 -4.64 12.45
CA ALA A 63 -13.19 -3.98 13.10
C ALA A 63 -14.03 -5.09 13.77
N PRO A 64 -14.45 -4.90 15.03
CA PRO A 64 -15.41 -5.81 15.64
C PRO A 64 -16.59 -5.90 14.69
N ARG A 65 -16.90 -7.10 14.18
CA ARG A 65 -18.15 -7.33 13.44
C ARG A 65 -19.29 -7.01 14.41
N SER A 66 -19.78 -5.78 14.42
CA SER A 66 -21.05 -5.46 15.04
C SER A 66 -22.09 -6.22 14.22
N ARG A 67 -22.59 -7.30 14.83
CA ARG A 67 -23.74 -8.07 14.36
C ARG A 67 -24.95 -7.16 14.18
#